data_AF-A0A838FHC4-F1
#
_entry.id   AF-A0A838FHC4-F1
#
_cell.length_a   1.000
_cell.length_b   1.000
_cell.length_c   1.000
_cell.angle_alpha   90.00
_cell.angle_beta   90.00
_cell.angle_gamma   90.00
#
_symmetry.space_group_name_H-M   'P 1'
#
loop_
_entity.id
_entity.type
_entity.pdbx_description
1 polymer ?
#
loop_
_entity_poly.entity_id
_entity_poly.type
_entity_poly.pdbx_seq_one_letter_code
_entity_poly.pdbx_strand_id
1 'polypeptide(L)'
;MNLTRRLASLLCATLAFTCLALVATADEGMWTFDNFPAKQVQQKFGWAPDKAWLDHVQAASVRLTGGCSASFVSPDGLVLTNHHCVSTCIQNLSTAEQDYIENGFIAETRDQERLCPGQQAEVVTSISDVTPRVQTALGKKTGAELAKARDAEIAAIETE
;
A
#
# COMPACT_ATOMS: atom_id res chain seq x y z
N MET A 1 32.92 -34.60 38.39
CA MET A 1 32.34 -35.13 37.13
C MET A 1 30.98 -34.54 36.76
N ASN A 2 30.18 -34.05 37.71
CA ASN A 2 28.84 -33.51 37.44
C ASN A 2 28.82 -32.03 37.00
N LEU A 3 29.79 -31.21 37.45
CA LEU A 3 29.82 -29.78 37.12
C LEU A 3 30.31 -29.51 35.69
N THR A 4 31.34 -30.23 35.24
CA THR A 4 31.86 -30.16 33.87
C THR A 4 30.85 -30.68 32.84
N ARG A 5 30.09 -31.75 33.17
CA ARG A 5 28.96 -32.21 32.36
C ARG A 5 27.84 -31.17 32.28
N ARG A 6 27.47 -30.53 33.40
CA ARG A 6 26.44 -29.47 33.43
C ARG A 6 26.85 -28.23 32.65
N LEU A 7 28.11 -27.80 32.75
CA LEU A 7 28.65 -26.69 31.98
C LEU A 7 28.71 -26.99 30.48
N ALA A 8 29.11 -28.20 30.10
CA ALA A 8 29.10 -28.64 28.70
C ALA A 8 27.67 -28.73 28.14
N SER A 9 26.70 -29.21 28.92
CA SER A 9 25.28 -29.26 28.52
C SER A 9 24.68 -27.86 28.37
N LEU A 10 25.02 -26.92 29.26
CA LEU A 10 24.58 -25.53 29.17
C LEU A 10 25.18 -24.82 27.94
N LEU A 11 26.46 -25.08 27.62
CA LEU A 11 27.13 -24.50 26.46
C LEU A 11 26.60 -25.08 25.13
N CYS A 12 26.28 -26.38 25.08
CA CYS A 12 25.62 -26.98 23.92
C CYS A 12 24.19 -26.46 23.74
N ALA A 13 23.45 -26.24 24.84
CA ALA A 13 22.09 -25.70 24.77
C ALA A 13 22.07 -24.25 24.26
N THR A 14 23.03 -23.41 24.68
CA THR A 14 23.14 -22.03 24.18
C THR A 14 23.62 -21.94 22.72
N LEU A 15 24.52 -22.83 22.29
CA LEU A 15 24.89 -22.93 20.86
C LEU A 15 23.71 -23.40 19.99
N ALA A 16 22.92 -24.38 20.46
CA ALA A 16 21.75 -24.84 19.73
C ALA A 16 20.66 -23.76 19.61
N PHE A 17 20.45 -22.95 20.66
CA PHE A 17 19.48 -21.86 20.65
C PHE A 17 19.89 -20.69 19.75
N THR A 18 21.20 -20.42 19.61
CA THR A 18 21.72 -19.38 18.70
C THR A 18 21.71 -19.82 17.24
N CYS A 19 21.84 -21.12 16.95
CA CYS A 19 21.71 -21.65 15.58
C CYS A 19 20.28 -21.62 15.03
N LEU A 20 19.24 -21.66 15.87
CA LEU A 20 17.83 -21.55 15.42
C LEU A 20 17.38 -20.10 15.14
N ALA A 21 18.17 -19.09 15.50
CA ALA A 21 17.84 -17.68 15.26
C ALA A 21 18.25 -17.17 13.86
N LEU A 22 18.84 -18.03 13.03
CA LEU A 22 19.17 -17.81 11.63
C LEU A 22 18.26 -18.78 10.86
N VAL A 23 17.13 -18.42 10.28
CA VAL A 23 16.95 -17.47 9.18
C VAL A 23 15.44 -17.12 9.14
N ALA A 24 15.06 -15.92 9.55
CA ALA A 24 13.75 -15.40 9.18
C ALA A 24 13.86 -14.86 7.75
N THR A 25 13.47 -15.66 6.75
CA THR A 25 13.22 -15.15 5.40
C THR A 25 11.78 -14.66 5.36
N ALA A 26 11.56 -13.35 5.26
CA ALA A 26 10.28 -12.86 4.80
C ALA A 26 10.21 -13.14 3.29
N ASP A 27 9.10 -13.71 2.82
CA ASP A 27 8.78 -13.62 1.39
C ASP A 27 8.60 -12.14 1.04
N GLU A 28 9.13 -11.74 -0.12
CA GLU A 28 9.13 -10.36 -0.56
C GLU A 28 7.75 -9.87 -1.04
N GLY A 29 7.40 -8.62 -0.73
CA GLY A 29 6.89 -7.73 -1.78
C GLY A 29 5.62 -6.92 -1.48
N MET A 30 5.80 -5.71 -0.94
CA MET A 30 4.98 -4.53 -1.28
C MET A 30 5.95 -3.37 -1.45
N TRP A 31 6.37 -3.13 -2.68
CA TRP A 31 7.37 -2.12 -3.02
C TRP A 31 6.67 -0.86 -3.48
N THR A 32 7.16 0.30 -3.04
CA THR A 32 6.68 1.57 -3.55
C THR A 32 7.22 1.81 -4.97
N PHE A 33 6.51 2.59 -5.77
CA PHE A 33 6.93 2.89 -7.14
C PHE A 33 8.29 3.61 -7.20
N ASP A 34 8.60 4.42 -6.19
CA ASP A 34 9.85 5.18 -6.06
C ASP A 34 11.03 4.37 -5.53
N ASN A 35 10.79 3.18 -4.94
CA ASN A 35 11.84 2.35 -4.33
C ASN A 35 11.72 0.86 -4.75
N PHE A 36 11.44 0.62 -6.03
CA PHE A 36 11.31 -0.73 -6.56
C PHE A 36 12.68 -1.45 -6.69
N PRO A 37 12.85 -2.68 -6.17
CA PRO A 37 14.13 -3.39 -6.17
C PRO A 37 14.40 -4.10 -7.51
N ALA A 38 14.57 -3.33 -8.58
CA ALA A 38 14.67 -3.85 -9.95
C ALA A 38 15.78 -4.91 -10.13
N LYS A 39 16.92 -4.75 -9.47
CA LYS A 39 18.04 -5.72 -9.57
C LYS A 39 17.65 -7.09 -9.00
N GLN A 40 17.01 -7.10 -7.84
CA GLN A 40 16.58 -8.32 -7.15
C GLN A 40 15.48 -9.02 -7.94
N VAL A 41 14.50 -8.26 -8.45
CA VAL A 41 13.38 -8.79 -9.25
C VAL A 41 13.90 -9.37 -10.57
N GLN A 42 14.81 -8.67 -11.26
CA GLN A 42 15.44 -9.19 -12.48
C GLN A 42 16.21 -10.49 -12.23
N GLN A 43 16.97 -10.58 -11.13
CA GLN A 43 17.72 -11.79 -10.78
C GLN A 43 16.80 -12.98 -10.46
N LYS A 44 15.68 -12.72 -9.78
CA LYS A 44 14.76 -13.76 -9.31
C LYS A 44 13.77 -14.22 -10.38
N PHE A 45 13.24 -13.28 -11.17
CA PHE A 45 12.14 -13.52 -12.10
C PHE A 45 12.52 -13.34 -13.58
N GLY A 46 13.74 -12.88 -13.88
CA GLY A 46 14.20 -12.68 -15.26
C GLY A 46 13.63 -11.43 -15.94
N TRP A 47 12.88 -10.59 -15.21
CA TRP A 47 12.33 -9.33 -15.70
C TRP A 47 12.26 -8.31 -14.56
N ALA A 48 12.48 -7.03 -14.87
CA ALA A 48 12.16 -5.92 -14.00
C ALA A 48 11.72 -4.70 -14.83
N PRO A 49 10.75 -3.92 -14.35
CA PRO A 49 10.35 -2.69 -15.00
C PRO A 49 11.44 -1.63 -14.85
N ASP A 50 11.52 -0.73 -15.84
CA ASP A 50 12.28 0.50 -15.71
C ASP A 50 11.43 1.60 -15.07
N LYS A 51 12.04 2.78 -14.88
CA LYS A 51 11.35 3.92 -14.26
C LYS A 51 10.17 4.40 -15.11
N ALA A 52 10.29 4.44 -16.44
CA ALA A 52 9.22 4.92 -17.30
C ALA A 52 7.98 4.01 -17.21
N TRP A 53 8.19 2.70 -17.11
CA TRP A 53 7.14 1.73 -16.87
C TRP A 53 6.47 1.93 -15.51
N LEU A 54 7.27 2.11 -14.44
CA LEU A 54 6.74 2.35 -13.09
C LEU A 54 5.94 3.65 -13.02
N ASP A 55 6.44 4.73 -13.62
CA ASP A 55 5.77 6.03 -13.69
C ASP A 55 4.43 5.91 -14.43
N HIS A 56 4.40 5.16 -15.55
CA HIS A 56 3.16 4.90 -16.29
C HIS A 56 2.13 4.13 -15.46
N VAL A 57 2.55 3.06 -14.78
CA VAL A 57 1.64 2.26 -13.94
C VAL A 57 1.18 3.04 -12.72
N GLN A 58 2.03 3.86 -12.11
CA GLN A 58 1.62 4.75 -11.02
C GLN A 58 0.50 5.70 -11.47
N ALA A 59 0.67 6.35 -12.64
CA ALA A 59 -0.31 7.28 -13.18
C ALA A 59 -1.64 6.59 -13.59
N ALA A 60 -1.60 5.30 -13.92
CA ALA A 60 -2.78 4.50 -14.22
C ALA A 60 -3.44 3.86 -12.99
N SER A 61 -2.76 3.84 -11.83
CA SER A 61 -3.25 3.22 -10.59
C SER A 61 -4.15 4.19 -9.82
N VAL A 62 -5.32 3.71 -9.42
CA VAL A 62 -6.34 4.53 -8.75
C VAL A 62 -6.68 3.94 -7.39
N ARG A 63 -6.70 4.78 -6.36
CA ARG A 63 -7.27 4.43 -5.06
C ARG A 63 -8.72 4.88 -5.01
N LEU A 64 -9.61 3.96 -4.66
CA LEU A 64 -10.99 4.28 -4.33
C LEU A 64 -11.09 4.49 -2.81
N THR A 65 -11.66 5.62 -2.38
CA THR A 65 -11.67 6.05 -0.96
C THR A 65 -12.25 5.01 0.01
N GLY A 66 -13.06 4.07 -0.48
CA GLY A 66 -13.56 2.90 0.27
C GLY A 66 -12.53 1.80 0.57
N GLY A 67 -11.24 2.00 0.26
CA GLY A 67 -10.17 1.04 0.54
C GLY A 67 -9.91 0.02 -0.58
N CYS A 68 -10.39 0.30 -1.80
CA CYS A 68 -10.19 -0.55 -2.95
C CYS A 68 -9.14 0.02 -3.93
N SER A 69 -8.56 -0.88 -4.73
CA SER A 69 -7.74 -0.52 -5.88
C SER A 69 -8.58 -0.51 -7.16
N ALA A 70 -8.19 0.34 -8.09
CA ALA A 70 -8.75 0.45 -9.41
C ALA A 70 -7.68 0.89 -10.41
N SER A 71 -8.01 0.93 -11.70
CA SER A 71 -7.09 1.37 -12.74
C SER A 71 -7.80 2.14 -13.84
N PHE A 72 -7.13 3.12 -14.43
CA PHE A 72 -7.57 3.68 -15.70
C PHE A 72 -7.33 2.67 -16.82
N VAL A 73 -8.36 2.43 -17.63
CA VAL A 73 -8.31 1.50 -18.78
C VAL A 73 -8.66 2.19 -20.10
N SER A 74 -8.81 3.52 -20.09
CA SER A 74 -9.02 4.33 -21.29
C SER A 74 -8.41 5.73 -21.11
N PRO A 75 -8.06 6.44 -22.21
CA PRO A 75 -7.58 7.82 -22.13
C PRO A 75 -8.67 8.81 -21.69
N ASP A 76 -9.94 8.42 -21.76
CA ASP A 76 -11.07 9.30 -21.47
C ASP A 76 -11.62 9.12 -20.03
N GLY A 77 -10.89 8.42 -19.16
CA GLY A 77 -11.19 8.32 -17.73
C GLY A 77 -12.00 7.11 -17.27
N LEU A 78 -12.22 6.10 -18.12
CA LEU A 78 -12.84 4.83 -17.69
C LEU A 78 -11.98 4.14 -16.62
N VAL A 79 -12.58 3.85 -15.47
CA VAL A 79 -11.93 3.19 -14.33
C VAL A 79 -12.48 1.77 -14.16
N LEU A 80 -11.58 0.79 -14.06
CA LEU A 80 -11.90 -0.61 -13.80
C LEU A 80 -11.57 -0.98 -12.36
N THR A 81 -12.51 -1.64 -11.67
CA THR A 81 -12.34 -2.21 -10.33
C THR A 81 -13.19 -3.48 -10.17
N ASN A 82 -13.11 -4.13 -9.02
CA ASN A 82 -13.95 -5.29 -8.71
C ASN A 82 -15.38 -4.87 -8.34
N HIS A 83 -16.35 -5.74 -8.62
CA HIS A 83 -17.76 -5.49 -8.28
C HIS A 83 -17.97 -5.18 -6.79
N HIS A 84 -17.32 -5.91 -5.88
CA HIS A 84 -17.47 -5.69 -4.43
C HIS A 84 -16.91 -4.34 -3.96
N CYS A 85 -16.06 -3.68 -4.74
CA CYS A 85 -15.55 -2.35 -4.44
C CYS A 85 -16.58 -1.26 -4.66
N VAL A 86 -17.60 -1.53 -5.48
CA VAL A 86 -18.65 -0.59 -5.86
C VAL A 86 -20.05 -1.07 -5.47
N SER A 87 -20.17 -2.24 -4.83
CA SER A 87 -21.47 -2.83 -4.47
C SER A 87 -22.31 -1.90 -3.60
N THR A 88 -21.70 -1.18 -2.64
CA THR A 88 -22.40 -0.15 -1.85
C THR A 88 -22.97 0.96 -2.73
N CYS A 89 -22.23 1.42 -3.75
CA CYS A 89 -22.77 2.40 -4.70
C CYS A 89 -23.93 1.80 -5.51
N ILE A 90 -23.74 0.61 -6.07
CA ILE A 90 -24.76 -0.06 -6.89
C ILE A 90 -26.04 -0.26 -6.08
N GLN A 91 -25.92 -0.69 -4.81
CA GLN A 91 -27.04 -0.83 -3.89
C GLN A 91 -27.74 0.50 -3.62
N ASN A 92 -26.98 1.57 -3.38
CA ASN A 92 -27.54 2.91 -3.13
C ASN A 92 -28.27 3.50 -4.34
N LEU A 93 -27.88 3.09 -5.55
CA LEU A 93 -28.54 3.49 -6.80
C LEU A 93 -29.77 2.63 -7.12
N SER A 94 -29.91 1.46 -6.51
CA SER A 94 -31.01 0.54 -6.74
C SER A 94 -32.30 1.00 -6.05
N THR A 95 -33.46 0.64 -6.61
CA THR A 95 -34.78 0.85 -6.01
C THR A 95 -35.52 -0.49 -5.90
N ALA A 96 -36.73 -0.48 -5.31
CA ALA A 96 -37.56 -1.70 -5.24
C ALA A 96 -37.98 -2.21 -6.63
N GLU A 97 -38.11 -1.30 -7.60
CA GLU A 97 -38.47 -1.59 -8.98
C GLU A 97 -37.25 -1.89 -9.87
N GLN A 98 -36.05 -1.45 -9.45
CA GLN A 98 -34.84 -1.57 -10.24
C GLN A 98 -33.64 -1.96 -9.37
N ASP A 99 -33.38 -3.27 -9.31
CA ASP A 99 -32.24 -3.84 -8.60
C ASP A 99 -31.03 -4.00 -9.54
N TYR A 100 -30.03 -3.13 -9.40
CA TYR A 100 -28.79 -3.18 -10.18
C TYR A 100 -27.78 -4.20 -9.64
N ILE A 101 -27.94 -4.69 -8.40
CA ILE A 101 -27.10 -5.75 -7.84
C ILE A 101 -27.47 -7.08 -8.50
N GLU A 102 -28.76 -7.38 -8.62
CA GLU A 102 -29.25 -8.61 -9.23
C GLU A 102 -29.13 -8.58 -10.75
N ASN A 103 -29.59 -7.51 -11.39
CA ASN A 103 -29.74 -7.47 -12.86
C ASN A 103 -28.51 -6.89 -13.58
N GLY A 104 -27.57 -6.30 -12.84
CA GLY A 104 -26.45 -5.56 -13.40
C GLY A 104 -26.86 -4.19 -13.95
N PHE A 105 -25.85 -3.43 -14.39
CA PHE A 105 -26.03 -2.10 -14.97
C PHE A 105 -25.01 -1.89 -16.10
N ILE A 106 -25.49 -1.38 -17.23
CA ILE A 106 -24.65 -0.96 -18.36
C ILE A 106 -25.19 0.39 -18.83
N ALA A 107 -24.29 1.37 -18.93
CA ALA A 107 -24.57 2.66 -19.58
C ALA A 107 -24.14 2.56 -21.04
N GLU A 108 -25.06 2.77 -21.99
CA GLU A 108 -24.74 2.77 -23.43
C GLU A 108 -24.02 4.06 -23.84
N THR A 109 -24.28 5.15 -23.11
CA THR A 109 -23.68 6.47 -23.33
C THR A 109 -23.24 7.10 -22.00
N ARG A 110 -22.34 8.09 -22.06
CA ARG A 110 -21.79 8.75 -20.86
C ARG A 110 -22.84 9.45 -20.01
N ASP A 111 -23.84 10.02 -20.66
CA ASP A 111 -24.99 10.69 -20.05
C ASP A 111 -25.92 9.73 -19.29
N GLN A 112 -25.78 8.41 -19.50
CA GLN A 112 -26.46 7.38 -18.71
C GLN A 112 -25.64 6.93 -17.48
N GLU A 113 -24.35 7.29 -17.39
CA GLU A 113 -23.51 6.96 -16.23
C GLU A 113 -24.11 7.56 -14.95
N ARG A 114 -24.13 6.76 -13.88
CA ARG A 114 -24.72 7.16 -12.60
C ARG A 114 -23.65 7.62 -11.63
N LEU A 115 -23.93 8.71 -10.93
CA LEU A 115 -23.04 9.22 -9.89
C LEU A 115 -23.15 8.34 -8.64
N CYS A 116 -22.02 7.77 -8.21
CA CYS A 116 -21.88 7.10 -6.92
C CYS A 116 -21.69 8.14 -5.80
N PRO A 117 -22.68 8.39 -4.91
CA PRO A 117 -22.53 9.41 -3.87
C PRO A 117 -21.39 9.07 -2.92
N GLY A 118 -20.50 10.05 -2.67
CA GLY A 118 -19.37 9.91 -1.74
C GLY A 118 -18.21 9.07 -2.25
N GLN A 119 -18.27 8.52 -3.46
CA GLN A 119 -17.14 7.82 -4.08
C GLN A 119 -16.14 8.83 -4.63
N GLN A 120 -14.86 8.64 -4.34
CA GLN A 120 -13.78 9.38 -4.98
C GLN A 120 -12.76 8.41 -5.58
N ALA A 121 -12.08 8.91 -6.61
CA ALA A 121 -10.97 8.25 -7.27
C ALA A 121 -9.73 9.14 -7.08
N GLU A 122 -8.70 8.59 -6.47
CA GLU A 122 -7.49 9.31 -6.11
C GLU A 122 -6.30 8.74 -6.88
N VAL A 123 -5.46 9.62 -7.41
CA VAL A 123 -4.32 9.28 -8.26
C VAL A 123 -3.06 9.86 -7.65
N VAL A 124 -2.02 9.04 -7.52
CA VAL A 124 -0.72 9.49 -6.98
C VAL A 124 0.03 10.26 -8.07
N THR A 125 0.20 11.56 -7.87
CA THR A 125 0.90 12.45 -8.81
C THR A 125 2.39 12.56 -8.51
N SER A 126 2.79 12.47 -7.24
CA SER A 126 4.18 12.53 -6.80
C SER A 126 4.40 11.76 -5.49
N ILE A 127 5.65 11.35 -5.28
CA ILE A 127 6.15 10.74 -4.05
C ILE A 127 7.45 11.44 -3.69
N SER A 128 7.58 11.88 -2.44
CA SER A 128 8.72 12.65 -1.96
C SER A 128 9.22 12.11 -0.61
N ASP A 129 10.53 11.94 -0.47
CA ASP A 129 11.13 11.59 0.81
C ASP A 129 11.27 12.83 1.69
N VAL A 130 10.38 12.94 2.68
CA VAL A 130 10.39 14.00 3.69
C VAL A 130 11.01 13.55 5.02
N THR A 131 11.63 12.36 5.07
CA THR A 131 12.26 11.82 6.28
C THR A 131 13.24 12.80 6.92
N PRO A 132 14.17 13.46 6.18
CA PRO A 132 15.13 14.38 6.80
C PRO A 132 14.46 15.57 7.50
N ARG A 133 13.38 16.08 6.91
CA ARG A 133 12.60 17.21 7.43
C ARG A 133 11.90 16.83 8.72
N VAL A 134 11.19 15.70 8.71
CA VAL A 134 10.52 15.16 9.90
C VAL A 134 11.54 14.87 11.00
N GLN A 135 12.63 14.17 10.72
CA GLN A 135 13.69 13.85 11.70
C GLN A 135 14.28 15.10 12.35
N THR A 136 14.45 16.17 11.58
CA THR A 136 14.91 17.47 12.08
C THR A 136 13.92 18.07 13.08
N ALA A 137 12.61 18.01 12.79
CA ALA A 137 11.57 18.48 13.70
C ALA A 137 11.49 17.66 15.00
N LEU A 138 11.73 16.34 14.93
CA LEU A 138 11.78 15.47 16.12
C LEU A 138 12.95 15.84 17.05
N GLY A 139 14.14 16.02 16.48
CA GLY A 139 15.36 16.31 17.25
C GLY A 139 15.62 15.26 18.34
N LYS A 140 15.77 15.70 19.60
CA LYS A 140 15.94 14.82 20.78
C LYS A 140 14.67 14.67 21.63
N LYS A 141 13.52 15.12 21.13
CA LYS A 141 12.26 15.04 21.89
C LYS A 141 11.89 13.58 22.14
N THR A 142 11.12 13.32 23.18
CA THR A 142 10.63 11.97 23.50
C THR A 142 9.17 12.02 23.95
N GLY A 143 8.52 10.86 24.04
CA GLY A 143 7.15 10.75 24.53
C GLY A 143 6.16 11.64 23.77
N ALA A 144 5.29 12.33 24.51
CA ALA A 144 4.24 13.19 23.95
C ALA A 144 4.80 14.38 23.14
N GLU A 145 5.96 14.91 23.52
CA GLU A 145 6.58 16.03 22.82
C GLU A 145 7.09 15.63 21.43
N LEU A 146 7.59 14.39 21.29
CA LEU A 146 8.00 13.83 20.00
C LEU A 146 6.78 13.67 19.08
N ALA A 147 5.69 13.09 19.58
CA ALA A 147 4.47 12.91 18.79
C ALA A 147 3.91 14.26 18.32
N LYS A 148 3.82 15.24 19.23
CA LYS A 148 3.36 16.59 18.89
C LYS A 148 4.23 17.25 17.82
N ALA A 149 5.56 17.11 17.90
CA ALA A 149 6.47 17.68 16.90
C ALA A 149 6.33 17.01 15.54
N ARG A 150 6.20 15.67 15.52
CA ARG A 150 5.94 14.91 14.29
C ARG A 150 4.65 15.36 13.62
N ASP A 151 3.56 15.40 14.38
CA ASP A 151 2.22 15.68 13.84
C ASP A 151 2.13 17.14 13.35
N ALA A 152 2.78 18.07 14.04
CA ALA A 152 2.89 19.46 13.59
C ALA A 152 3.68 19.60 12.28
N GLU A 153 4.77 18.86 12.13
CA GLU A 153 5.57 18.89 10.90
C GLU A 153 4.83 18.26 9.72
N ILE A 154 4.14 17.14 9.95
CA ILE A 154 3.28 16.49 8.93
C ILE A 154 2.18 17.46 8.49
N ALA A 155 1.48 18.09 9.43
CA ALA A 155 0.43 19.05 9.10
C ALA A 155 0.96 20.26 8.32
N ALA A 156 2.19 20.71 8.59
CA ALA A 156 2.82 21.77 7.81
C ALA A 156 3.10 21.33 6.36
N ILE A 157 3.66 20.12 6.18
CA ILE A 157 3.91 19.53 4.85
C ILE A 157 2.62 19.38 4.04
N GLU A 158 1.51 18.98 4.69
CA GLU A 158 0.21 18.78 4.02
C GLU A 158 -0.43 20.08 3.50
N THR A 159 0.05 21.25 3.94
CA THR A 159 -0.48 22.57 3.53
C THR A 159 0.30 23.26 2.41
N GLU A 160 1.37 22.64 1.92
CA GLU A 160 2.21 23.13 0.82
C GLU A 160 1.62 22.80 -0.55
#